data_AF-A0A350P824-F1
#
_entry.id   AF-A0A350P824-F1
#
_cell.length_a   1.000
_cell.length_b   1.000
_cell.length_c   1.000
_cell.angle_alpha   90.00
_cell.angle_beta   90.00
_cell.angle_gamma   90.00
#
_symmetry.space_group_name_H-M   'P 1'
#
loop_
_entity.id
_entity.type
_entity.pdbx_description
1 polymer ?
#
loop_
_entity_poly.entity_id
_entity_poly.type
_entity_poly.pdbx_seq_one_letter_code
_entity_poly.pdbx_strand_id
1 'polypeptide(L)'
;MPDYSKRKEREEDIAAALAPVFDEYRESSIAIYNNSGELPSRGFWETMKKRLASAVEPIIALVESDALNAMLVPAFSSLTTPENNSKIIRDAKKRAEEFSANFSDMVLTNISEKVPKAKQEKEGVSVFVQSMFEDIFADNKKTIIAVGLVTAAITAGEMFAAIFITALINTRAVASAILEERPERMGPATVDYEGIPAIDSDPDVLFEMIPTWMTQEDALVCPICGPLHGKTKENWGEFDGPPAHYMCRCFLEWVIRLSNEA
;
A
#
# COMPACT_ATOMS: atom_id res chain seq x y z
N MET A 1 -14.11 6.02 3.45
CA MET A 1 -12.90 5.77 4.25
C MET A 1 -13.16 6.27 5.67
N PRO A 2 -12.97 5.42 6.69
CA PRO A 2 -12.95 5.86 8.08
C PRO A 2 -11.99 7.03 8.24
N ASP A 3 -12.41 8.09 8.94
CA ASP A 3 -11.54 9.22 9.24
C ASP A 3 -10.51 8.76 10.27
N TYR A 4 -9.31 8.45 9.79
CA TYR A 4 -8.21 8.01 10.63
C TYR A 4 -7.70 9.22 11.41
N SER A 5 -8.06 9.32 12.69
CA SER A 5 -7.88 10.55 13.48
C SER A 5 -6.42 11.04 13.57
N LYS A 6 -5.44 10.16 13.30
CA LYS A 6 -4.01 10.47 13.27
C LYS A 6 -3.43 10.60 11.86
N ARG A 7 -4.25 10.56 10.81
CA ARG A 7 -3.78 10.57 9.41
C ARG A 7 -2.84 11.75 9.14
N LYS A 8 -3.29 12.96 9.49
CA LYS A 8 -2.53 14.19 9.26
C LYS A 8 -1.19 14.18 9.99
N GLU A 9 -1.17 13.77 11.25
CA GLU A 9 0.06 13.60 12.05
C GLU A 9 1.03 12.63 11.36
N ARG A 10 0.53 11.50 10.84
CA ARG A 10 1.36 10.52 10.11
C ARG A 10 1.88 11.05 8.77
N GLU A 11 1.08 11.83 8.05
CA GLU A 11 1.52 12.49 6.80
C GLU A 11 2.65 13.49 7.10
N GLU A 12 2.54 14.26 8.19
CA GLU A 12 3.57 15.18 8.65
C GLU A 12 4.84 14.44 9.10
N ASP A 13 4.71 13.34 9.85
CA ASP A 13 5.84 12.50 10.29
C ASP A 13 6.61 11.93 9.08
N ILE A 14 5.91 11.38 8.09
CA ILE A 14 6.54 10.85 6.87
C ILE A 14 7.24 11.98 6.09
N ALA A 15 6.58 13.13 5.91
CA ALA A 15 7.18 14.26 5.21
C ALA A 15 8.46 14.75 5.91
N ALA A 16 8.45 14.83 7.25
CA ALA A 16 9.61 15.21 8.05
C ALA A 16 10.76 14.21 7.93
N ALA A 17 10.47 12.90 7.89
CA ALA A 17 11.50 11.87 7.72
C ALA A 17 12.08 11.80 6.30
N LEU A 18 11.26 12.08 5.29
CA LEU A 18 11.69 12.14 3.88
C LEU A 18 12.55 13.37 3.59
N ALA A 19 12.30 14.49 4.26
CA ALA A 19 12.99 15.75 4.03
C ALA A 19 14.53 15.62 4.02
N PRO A 20 15.21 15.10 5.06
CA PRO A 20 16.67 15.00 5.06
C PRO A 20 17.20 14.06 3.98
N VAL A 21 16.49 12.97 3.67
CA VAL A 21 16.90 12.03 2.61
C VAL A 21 16.83 12.69 1.24
N PHE A 22 15.76 13.45 0.99
CA PHE A 22 15.57 14.17 -0.27
C PHE A 22 16.53 15.35 -0.42
N ASP A 23 16.81 16.07 0.67
CA ASP A 23 17.78 17.15 0.66
C ASP A 23 19.20 16.60 0.37
N GLU A 24 19.59 15.47 0.98
CA GLU A 24 20.85 14.78 0.67
C GLU A 24 20.89 14.29 -0.79
N TYR A 25 19.77 13.72 -1.28
CA TYR A 25 19.63 13.26 -2.67
C TYR A 25 19.88 14.41 -3.65
N ARG A 26 19.25 15.56 -3.40
CA ARG A 26 19.39 16.78 -4.20
C ARG A 26 20.82 17.30 -4.15
N GLU A 27 21.36 17.52 -2.96
CA GLU A 27 22.68 18.12 -2.76
C GLU A 27 23.79 17.26 -3.37
N SER A 28 23.74 15.94 -3.14
CA SER A 28 24.71 15.01 -3.70
C SER A 28 24.64 14.94 -5.22
N SER A 29 23.44 14.96 -5.78
CA SER A 29 23.25 14.94 -7.25
C SER A 29 23.78 16.21 -7.91
N ILE A 30 23.50 17.37 -7.32
CA ILE A 30 24.01 18.67 -7.79
C ILE A 30 25.54 18.72 -7.65
N ALA A 31 26.09 18.26 -6.54
CA ALA A 31 27.54 18.24 -6.32
C ALA A 31 28.28 17.37 -7.34
N ILE A 32 27.77 16.16 -7.62
CA ILE A 32 28.33 15.29 -8.66
C ILE A 32 28.27 15.99 -10.01
N TYR A 33 27.12 16.54 -10.37
CA TYR A 33 26.93 17.20 -11.65
C TYR A 33 27.85 18.40 -11.85
N ASN A 34 27.97 19.26 -10.84
CA ASN A 34 28.84 20.44 -10.90
C ASN A 34 30.32 20.09 -11.02
N ASN A 35 30.74 18.96 -10.46
CA ASN A 35 32.14 18.51 -10.51
C ASN A 35 32.51 17.81 -11.82
N SER A 36 31.62 16.99 -12.39
CA SER A 36 31.92 16.18 -13.57
C SER A 36 31.34 16.73 -14.88
N GLY A 37 30.30 17.57 -14.81
CA GLY A 37 29.44 17.88 -15.96
C GLY A 37 28.60 16.70 -16.43
N GLU A 38 28.60 15.60 -15.69
CA GLU A 38 27.90 14.35 -15.97
C GLU A 38 26.86 14.07 -14.89
N LEU A 39 25.82 13.33 -15.28
CA LEU A 39 24.82 12.89 -14.33
C LEU A 39 25.40 11.83 -13.37
N PRO A 40 24.84 11.70 -12.15
CA PRO A 40 25.24 10.66 -11.24
C PRO A 40 25.15 9.25 -11.86
N SER A 41 26.10 8.40 -11.49
CA SER A 41 26.19 7.03 -12.02
C SER A 41 25.06 6.14 -11.52
N ARG A 42 24.81 5.01 -12.20
CA ARG A 42 23.85 4.00 -11.73
C ARG A 42 24.09 3.56 -10.28
N GLY A 43 25.36 3.39 -9.88
CA GLY A 43 25.72 2.99 -8.52
C GLY A 43 25.32 4.00 -7.44
N PHE A 44 25.33 5.29 -7.77
CA PHE A 44 24.83 6.35 -6.89
C PHE A 44 23.31 6.18 -6.68
N TRP A 45 22.54 6.01 -7.75
CA TRP A 45 21.09 5.86 -7.67
C TRP A 45 20.66 4.62 -6.89
N GLU A 46 21.36 3.48 -7.07
CA GLU A 46 21.09 2.28 -6.26
C GLU A 46 21.39 2.48 -4.77
N THR A 47 22.42 3.26 -4.45
CA THR A 47 22.72 3.62 -3.04
C THR A 47 21.62 4.49 -2.46
N MET A 48 21.15 5.48 -3.20
CA MET A 48 20.07 6.36 -2.75
C MET A 48 18.74 5.64 -2.60
N LYS A 49 18.42 4.71 -3.52
CA LYS A 49 17.25 3.84 -3.43
C LYS A 49 17.21 3.07 -2.12
N LYS A 50 18.32 2.41 -1.76
CA LYS A 50 18.44 1.66 -0.49
C LYS A 50 18.24 2.56 0.73
N ARG A 51 18.84 3.76 0.73
CA ARG A 51 18.70 4.72 1.83
C ARG A 51 17.26 5.19 2.00
N LEU A 52 16.59 5.50 0.89
CA LEU A 52 15.18 5.90 0.90
C LEU A 52 14.30 4.77 1.44
N ALA A 53 14.51 3.52 1.00
CA ALA A 53 13.80 2.36 1.53
C ALA A 53 13.99 2.25 3.06
N SER A 54 15.23 2.31 3.54
CA SER A 54 15.54 2.19 4.97
C SER A 54 14.96 3.33 5.83
N ALA A 55 14.82 4.54 5.28
CA ALA A 55 14.23 5.67 5.99
C ALA A 55 12.71 5.56 6.12
N VAL A 56 12.05 5.03 5.09
CA VAL A 56 10.59 4.97 5.00
C VAL A 56 10.00 3.72 5.65
N GLU A 57 10.74 2.59 5.61
CA GLU A 57 10.34 1.30 6.19
C GLU A 57 9.75 1.39 7.61
N PRO A 58 10.44 1.98 8.61
CA PRO A 58 9.91 2.00 9.98
C PRO A 58 8.61 2.79 10.11
N ILE A 59 8.38 3.79 9.24
CA ILE A 59 7.19 4.65 9.33
C ILE A 59 5.99 3.97 8.68
N ILE A 60 6.18 3.32 7.52
CA ILE A 60 5.14 2.48 6.91
C ILE A 60 4.71 1.39 7.90
N ALA A 61 5.67 0.72 8.53
CA ALA A 61 5.38 -0.33 9.53
C ALA A 61 4.56 0.21 10.70
N LEU A 62 4.87 1.42 11.18
CA LEU A 62 4.11 2.08 12.25
C LEU A 62 2.68 2.42 11.82
N VAL A 63 2.49 2.99 10.62
CA VAL A 63 1.16 3.35 10.10
C VAL A 63 0.30 2.10 9.93
N GLU A 64 0.85 1.01 9.40
CA GLU A 64 0.13 -0.26 9.24
C GLU A 64 -0.23 -0.89 10.58
N SER A 65 0.69 -0.89 11.54
CA SER A 65 0.43 -1.40 12.89
C SER A 65 -0.67 -0.61 13.59
N ASP A 66 -0.61 0.73 13.51
CA ASP A 66 -1.65 1.60 14.02
C ASP A 66 -3.00 1.29 13.34
N ALA A 67 -3.03 1.20 12.01
CA ALA A 67 -4.26 0.97 11.25
C ALA A 67 -4.92 -0.35 11.66
N LEU A 68 -4.11 -1.41 11.80
CA LEU A 68 -4.58 -2.69 12.30
C LEU A 68 -5.15 -2.57 13.72
N ASN A 69 -4.43 -1.91 14.63
CA ASN A 69 -4.86 -1.73 16.01
C ASN A 69 -6.15 -0.92 16.13
N ALA A 70 -6.37 0.05 15.25
CA ALA A 70 -7.60 0.84 15.23
C ALA A 70 -8.83 0.05 14.75
N MET A 71 -8.63 -0.97 13.91
CA MET A 71 -9.71 -1.81 13.37
C MET A 71 -10.03 -3.02 14.23
N LEU A 72 -9.03 -3.54 14.94
CA LEU A 72 -9.24 -4.61 15.90
C LEU A 72 -9.96 -4.03 17.13
N VAL A 73 -11.28 -4.25 17.18
CA VAL A 73 -12.10 -3.96 18.36
C VAL A 73 -11.45 -4.59 19.60
N PRO A 74 -11.54 -4.00 20.81
CA PRO A 74 -10.94 -4.56 22.03
C PRO A 74 -11.24 -6.05 22.30
N ALA A 75 -12.34 -6.58 21.75
CA ALA A 75 -12.67 -8.01 21.79
C ALA A 75 -11.66 -8.92 21.07
N PHE A 76 -10.75 -8.37 20.27
CA PHE A 76 -9.76 -9.07 19.46
C PHE A 76 -8.31 -8.73 19.85
N SER A 77 -8.08 -8.05 20.98
CA SER A 77 -6.72 -7.66 21.42
C SER A 77 -5.79 -8.85 21.70
N SER A 78 -6.34 -10.05 21.91
CA SER A 78 -5.55 -11.29 22.05
C SER A 78 -4.93 -11.77 20.73
N LEU A 79 -5.27 -11.13 19.60
CA LEU A 79 -4.85 -11.54 18.25
C LEU A 79 -3.69 -10.70 17.70
N THR A 80 -3.19 -9.72 18.46
CA THR A 80 -1.89 -9.10 18.19
C THR A 80 -0.78 -10.05 18.62
N THR A 81 -0.64 -11.18 17.92
CA THR A 81 0.42 -12.15 18.19
C THR A 81 1.74 -11.67 17.58
N PRO A 82 2.90 -12.13 18.11
CA PRO A 82 4.20 -11.86 17.50
C PRO A 82 4.27 -12.22 16.01
N GLU A 83 3.56 -13.28 15.58
CA GLU A 83 3.51 -13.71 14.17
C GLU A 83 2.84 -12.65 13.29
N ASN A 84 1.71 -12.08 13.72
CA ASN A 84 1.01 -11.02 12.98
C ASN A 84 1.90 -9.77 12.86
N ASN A 85 2.60 -9.39 13.93
CA ASN A 85 3.56 -8.28 13.89
C ASN A 85 4.70 -8.54 12.89
N SER A 86 5.20 -9.78 12.81
CA SER A 86 6.25 -10.14 11.86
C SER A 86 5.81 -10.04 10.39
N LYS A 87 4.53 -10.33 10.11
CA LYS A 87 3.96 -10.19 8.76
C LYS A 87 3.80 -8.72 8.38
N ILE A 88 3.29 -7.88 9.28
CA ILE A 88 3.19 -6.42 9.07
C ILE A 88 4.56 -5.84 8.75
N ILE A 89 5.58 -6.16 9.55
CA ILE A 89 6.95 -5.67 9.30
C ILE A 89 7.46 -6.11 7.93
N ARG A 90 7.20 -7.37 7.53
CA ARG A 90 7.61 -7.89 6.23
C ARG A 90 6.91 -7.17 5.07
N ASP A 91 5.60 -6.94 5.18
CA ASP A 91 4.80 -6.29 4.15
C ASP A 91 5.15 -4.79 4.05
N ALA A 92 5.36 -4.12 5.19
CA ALA A 92 5.84 -2.75 5.26
C ALA A 92 7.22 -2.58 4.59
N LYS A 93 8.14 -3.50 4.88
CA LYS A 93 9.46 -3.52 4.23
C LYS A 93 9.34 -3.66 2.72
N LYS A 94 8.56 -4.63 2.23
CA LYS A 94 8.33 -4.83 0.79
C LYS A 94 7.78 -3.56 0.13
N ARG A 95 6.81 -2.90 0.76
CA ARG A 95 6.24 -1.64 0.25
C ARG A 95 7.25 -0.50 0.25
N ALA A 96 8.08 -0.39 1.28
CA ALA A 96 9.16 0.61 1.33
C ALA A 96 10.17 0.39 0.19
N GLU A 97 10.51 -0.86 -0.10
CA GLU A 97 11.38 -1.23 -1.22
C GLU A 97 10.73 -0.85 -2.57
N GLU A 98 9.47 -1.25 -2.81
CA GLU A 98 8.71 -0.92 -4.02
C GLU A 98 8.59 0.60 -4.22
N PHE A 99 8.24 1.34 -3.17
CA PHE A 99 8.18 2.80 -3.20
C PHE A 99 9.53 3.41 -3.59
N SER A 100 10.62 2.97 -2.95
CA SER A 100 11.95 3.51 -3.22
C SER A 100 12.40 3.26 -4.66
N ALA A 101 12.05 2.09 -5.21
CA ALA A 101 12.33 1.72 -6.58
C ALA A 101 11.55 2.60 -7.56
N ASN A 102 10.23 2.68 -7.40
CA ASN A 102 9.36 3.51 -8.25
C ASN A 102 9.76 4.99 -8.21
N PHE A 103 10.10 5.51 -7.03
CA PHE A 103 10.57 6.88 -6.89
C PHE A 103 11.89 7.11 -7.64
N SER A 104 12.87 6.22 -7.44
CA SER A 104 14.17 6.33 -8.12
C SER A 104 14.02 6.26 -9.64
N ASP A 105 13.17 5.37 -10.14
CA ASP A 105 12.89 5.23 -11.56
C ASP A 105 12.19 6.48 -12.13
N MET A 106 11.23 7.06 -11.40
CA MET A 106 10.60 8.32 -11.77
C MET A 106 11.63 9.46 -11.86
N VAL A 107 12.56 9.56 -10.91
CA VAL A 107 13.62 10.58 -10.94
C VAL A 107 14.53 10.35 -12.15
N LEU A 108 14.98 9.11 -12.37
CA LEU A 108 15.83 8.75 -13.50
C LEU A 108 15.16 9.04 -14.86
N THR A 109 13.90 8.66 -15.03
CA THR A 109 13.12 8.94 -16.23
C THR A 109 13.04 10.44 -16.47
N ASN A 110 12.65 11.22 -15.45
CA ASN A 110 12.59 12.68 -15.57
C ASN A 110 13.94 13.28 -15.98
N ILE A 111 15.04 12.86 -15.33
CA ILE A 111 16.39 13.35 -15.65
C ILE A 111 16.76 12.99 -17.10
N SER A 112 16.59 11.73 -17.50
CA SER A 112 17.00 11.22 -18.80
C SER A 112 16.22 11.84 -19.97
N GLU A 113 14.96 12.20 -19.76
CA GLU A 113 14.13 12.87 -20.77
C GLU A 113 14.43 14.37 -20.88
N LYS A 114 14.71 15.01 -19.75
CA LYS A 114 14.80 16.48 -19.65
C LYS A 114 16.20 17.02 -19.94
N VAL A 115 17.25 16.34 -19.47
CA VAL A 115 18.64 16.81 -19.63
C VAL A 115 19.09 16.93 -21.10
N PRO A 116 18.76 15.99 -22.01
CA PRO A 116 19.10 16.15 -23.43
C PRO A 116 18.45 17.37 -24.08
N LYS A 117 17.21 17.71 -23.69
CA LYS A 117 16.50 18.89 -24.22
C LYS A 117 17.17 20.20 -23.78
N ALA A 118 17.51 20.30 -22.51
CA ALA A 118 18.25 21.46 -21.98
C ALA A 118 19.61 21.67 -22.67
N LYS A 119 20.33 20.57 -22.97
CA LYS A 119 21.58 20.63 -23.75
C LYS A 119 21.35 21.18 -25.16
N GLN A 120 20.25 20.83 -25.82
CA GLN A 120 19.93 21.32 -27.17
C GLN A 120 19.55 22.80 -27.18
N GLU A 121 18.84 23.26 -26.16
CA GLU A 121 18.34 24.64 -26.05
C GLU A 121 19.44 25.64 -25.64
N LYS A 122 20.66 25.16 -25.37
CA LYS A 122 21.80 25.95 -24.84
C LYS A 122 21.45 26.71 -23.56
N GLU A 123 20.41 26.29 -22.86
CA GLU A 123 20.18 26.75 -21.50
C GLU A 123 21.37 26.36 -20.65
N GLY A 124 21.69 27.16 -19.63
CA GLY A 124 22.73 26.80 -18.68
C GLY A 124 22.35 25.48 -18.01
N VAL A 125 22.90 24.36 -18.48
CA VAL A 125 22.47 23.01 -18.09
C VAL A 125 22.55 22.81 -16.58
N SER A 126 23.49 23.50 -15.90
CA SER A 126 23.56 23.58 -14.44
C SER A 126 22.30 24.19 -13.81
N VAL A 127 21.82 25.33 -14.31
CA VAL A 127 20.59 26.00 -13.85
C VAL A 127 19.37 25.12 -14.11
N PHE A 128 19.34 24.45 -15.27
CA PHE A 128 18.27 23.53 -15.62
C PHE A 128 18.22 22.31 -14.68
N VAL A 129 19.37 21.65 -14.46
CA VAL A 129 19.48 20.49 -13.58
C VAL A 129 19.10 20.87 -12.15
N GLN A 130 19.52 22.04 -11.68
CA GLN A 130 19.14 22.56 -10.37
C GLN A 130 17.63 22.79 -10.26
N SER A 131 17.02 23.50 -11.22
CA SER A 131 15.57 23.74 -11.27
C SER A 131 14.76 22.44 -11.33
N MET A 132 15.23 21.46 -12.10
CA MET A 132 14.58 20.14 -12.18
C MET A 132 14.63 19.41 -10.83
N PHE A 133 15.77 19.44 -10.14
CA PHE A 133 15.86 18.84 -8.81
C PHE A 133 15.02 19.60 -7.78
N GLU A 134 14.98 20.93 -7.85
CA GLU A 134 14.08 21.73 -7.03
C GLU A 134 12.61 21.36 -7.26
N ASP A 135 12.19 21.17 -8.52
CA ASP A 135 10.83 20.72 -8.83
C ASP A 135 10.56 19.30 -8.31
N ILE A 136 11.47 18.35 -8.52
CA ILE A 136 11.31 16.95 -8.06
C ILE A 136 11.24 16.85 -6.54
N PHE A 137 12.05 17.65 -5.85
CA PHE A 137 12.22 17.58 -4.39
C PHE A 137 11.55 18.75 -3.65
N ALA A 138 10.67 19.49 -4.30
CA ALA A 138 9.92 20.58 -3.69
C ALA A 138 9.06 20.07 -2.51
N ASP A 139 8.85 20.93 -1.53
CA ASP A 139 8.14 20.57 -0.29
C ASP A 139 6.70 20.09 -0.55
N ASN A 140 6.03 20.64 -1.57
CA ASN A 140 4.72 20.16 -1.99
C ASN A 140 4.76 18.69 -2.49
N LYS A 141 5.81 18.27 -3.20
CA LYS A 141 5.98 16.88 -3.63
C LYS A 141 6.32 15.96 -2.46
N LYS A 142 7.10 16.43 -1.48
CA LYS A 142 7.31 15.70 -0.21
C LYS A 142 5.97 15.39 0.45
N THR A 143 5.08 16.38 0.56
CA THR A 143 3.74 16.19 1.12
C THR A 143 2.88 15.24 0.29
N ILE A 144 2.84 15.38 -1.04
CA ILE A 144 2.05 14.49 -1.91
C ILE A 144 2.50 13.03 -1.76
N ILE A 145 3.82 12.81 -1.72
CA ILE A 145 4.41 11.49 -1.51
C ILE A 145 4.01 10.93 -0.14
N ALA A 146 4.12 11.74 0.92
CA ALA A 146 3.72 11.35 2.27
C ALA A 146 2.23 10.95 2.34
N VAL A 147 1.34 11.76 1.75
CA VAL A 147 -0.10 11.46 1.64
C VAL A 147 -0.34 10.14 0.91
N GLY A 148 0.35 9.90 -0.20
CA GLY A 148 0.25 8.65 -0.96
C GLY A 148 0.66 7.43 -0.13
N LEU A 149 1.78 7.53 0.59
CA LEU A 149 2.30 6.47 1.45
C LEU A 149 1.37 6.15 2.62
N VAL A 150 0.88 7.17 3.33
CA VAL A 150 -0.09 6.97 4.43
C VAL A 150 -1.37 6.32 3.89
N THR A 151 -1.89 6.78 2.76
CA THR A 151 -3.13 6.23 2.18
C THR A 151 -2.96 4.76 1.79
N ALA A 152 -1.84 4.39 1.16
CA ALA A 152 -1.54 3.02 0.80
C ALA A 152 -1.39 2.11 2.04
N ALA A 153 -0.71 2.59 3.08
CA ALA A 153 -0.52 1.85 4.33
C ALA A 153 -1.85 1.62 5.07
N ILE A 154 -2.70 2.65 5.17
CA ILE A 154 -4.05 2.51 5.77
C ILE A 154 -4.87 1.49 4.99
N THR A 155 -4.91 1.60 3.66
CA THR A 155 -5.68 0.68 2.80
C THR A 155 -5.22 -0.77 2.97
N ALA A 156 -3.91 -1.00 3.11
CA ALA A 156 -3.36 -2.32 3.38
C ALA A 156 -3.76 -2.87 4.76
N GLY A 157 -3.72 -2.02 5.80
CA GLY A 157 -4.22 -2.37 7.13
C GLY A 157 -5.70 -2.74 7.12
N GLU A 158 -6.52 -1.97 6.39
CA GLU A 158 -7.96 -2.23 6.18
C GLU A 158 -8.21 -3.59 5.55
N MET A 159 -7.53 -3.90 4.44
CA MET A 159 -7.66 -5.19 3.79
C MET A 159 -7.25 -6.35 4.70
N PHE A 160 -6.14 -6.19 5.44
CA PHE A 160 -5.68 -7.23 6.35
C PHE A 160 -6.69 -7.50 7.46
N ALA A 161 -7.22 -6.45 8.10
CA ALA A 161 -8.25 -6.58 9.13
C ALA A 161 -9.53 -7.26 8.58
N ALA A 162 -9.96 -6.91 7.37
CA ALA A 162 -11.13 -7.50 6.73
C ALA A 162 -10.95 -9.01 6.43
N ILE A 163 -9.79 -9.40 5.87
CA ILE A 163 -9.43 -10.82 5.65
C ILE A 163 -9.47 -11.56 6.98
N PHE A 164 -8.86 -10.98 8.01
CA PHE A 164 -8.72 -11.62 9.31
C PHE A 164 -10.06 -11.81 10.04
N ILE A 165 -10.92 -10.78 10.04
CA ILE A 165 -12.28 -10.86 10.60
C ILE A 165 -13.09 -11.91 9.86
N THR A 166 -12.99 -11.97 8.53
CA THR A 166 -13.71 -12.97 7.72
C THR A 166 -13.28 -14.40 8.08
N ALA A 167 -11.96 -14.64 8.20
CA ALA A 167 -11.43 -15.93 8.63
C ALA A 167 -11.93 -16.35 10.03
N LEU A 168 -12.03 -15.39 10.96
CA LEU A 168 -12.54 -15.61 12.32
C LEU A 168 -14.04 -15.91 12.37
N ILE A 169 -14.84 -15.19 11.59
CA ILE A 169 -16.29 -15.43 11.50
C ILE A 169 -16.54 -16.84 10.96
N ASN A 170 -15.80 -17.24 9.92
CA ASN A 170 -15.93 -18.57 9.33
C ASN A 170 -15.52 -19.68 10.30
N THR A 171 -14.43 -19.50 11.06
CA THR A 171 -14.04 -20.49 12.11
C THR A 171 -15.05 -20.59 13.24
N ARG A 172 -15.66 -19.46 13.66
CA ARG A 172 -16.74 -19.48 14.67
C ARG A 172 -18.03 -20.11 14.17
N ALA A 173 -18.40 -19.87 12.91
CA ALA A 173 -19.55 -20.49 12.29
C ALA A 173 -19.38 -22.01 12.22
N VAL A 174 -18.19 -22.48 11.81
CA VAL A 174 -17.83 -23.91 11.82
C VAL A 174 -17.87 -24.49 13.23
N ALA A 175 -17.29 -23.82 14.22
CA ALA A 175 -17.32 -24.28 15.61
C ALA A 175 -18.75 -24.34 16.19
N SER A 176 -19.62 -23.40 15.83
CA SER A 176 -21.02 -23.38 16.28
C SER A 176 -21.84 -24.48 15.61
N ALA A 177 -21.63 -24.74 14.32
CA ALA A 177 -22.27 -25.84 13.60
C ALA A 177 -21.91 -27.22 14.20
N ILE A 178 -20.63 -27.41 14.57
CA ILE A 178 -20.18 -28.65 15.25
C ILE A 178 -20.87 -28.85 16.61
N LEU A 179 -21.17 -27.76 17.34
CA LEU A 179 -21.84 -27.82 18.63
C LEU A 179 -23.36 -28.07 18.51
N GLU A 180 -24.00 -27.55 17.47
CA GLU A 180 -25.44 -27.73 17.24
C GLU A 180 -25.80 -29.13 16.70
N GLU A 181 -24.89 -29.82 16.01
CA GLU A 181 -25.12 -31.21 15.53
C GLU A 181 -24.98 -32.28 16.63
N ARG A 182 -24.63 -31.94 17.88
CA ARG A 182 -24.51 -32.93 18.99
C ARG A 182 -25.29 -32.58 20.28
N PRO A 183 -26.63 -32.45 20.25
CA PRO A 183 -27.38 -32.16 21.47
C PRO A 183 -27.54 -33.34 22.46
N GLU A 184 -27.24 -34.59 22.10
CA GLU A 184 -27.71 -35.74 22.91
C GLU A 184 -26.69 -36.52 23.75
N ARG A 185 -25.40 -36.18 23.77
CA ARG A 185 -24.43 -36.93 24.61
C ARG A 185 -23.28 -36.08 25.15
N MET A 186 -23.52 -35.31 26.21
CA MET A 186 -22.44 -34.96 27.15
C MET A 186 -22.97 -34.95 28.60
N GLY A 187 -22.55 -35.95 29.37
CA GLY A 187 -22.43 -35.81 30.82
C GLY A 187 -21.27 -34.87 31.17
N PRO A 188 -21.09 -34.50 32.45
CA PRO A 188 -20.09 -33.52 32.86
C PRO A 188 -18.68 -34.01 32.55
N ALA A 189 -18.05 -33.44 31.53
CA ALA A 189 -16.68 -33.76 31.14
C ALA A 189 -15.70 -32.76 31.79
N THR A 190 -14.81 -33.28 32.63
CA THR A 190 -13.52 -32.66 32.91
C THR A 190 -12.73 -32.57 31.61
N VAL A 191 -12.41 -31.36 31.15
CA VAL A 191 -11.70 -31.13 29.90
C VAL A 191 -10.22 -31.45 30.10
N ASP A 192 -9.78 -32.58 29.57
CA ASP A 192 -8.38 -32.91 29.38
C ASP A 192 -7.95 -32.38 28.01
N TYR A 193 -6.92 -31.53 27.96
CA TYR A 193 -6.53 -30.73 26.78
C TYR A 193 -5.63 -31.48 25.78
N GLU A 194 -5.55 -32.81 25.85
CA GLU A 194 -4.64 -33.64 25.02
C GLU A 194 -5.25 -34.15 23.71
N GLY A 195 -6.41 -33.64 23.29
CA GLY A 195 -7.15 -34.23 22.15
C GLY A 195 -7.91 -33.26 21.28
N ILE A 196 -7.45 -32.00 21.12
CA ILE A 196 -7.98 -31.16 20.04
C ILE A 196 -7.52 -31.80 18.73
N PRO A 197 -8.42 -32.37 17.90
CA PRO A 197 -8.02 -32.80 16.57
C PRO A 197 -7.51 -31.56 15.84
N ALA A 198 -6.35 -31.66 15.20
CA ALA A 198 -5.88 -30.64 14.28
C ALA A 198 -7.06 -30.31 13.36
N ILE A 199 -7.47 -29.04 13.35
CA ILE A 199 -8.29 -28.53 12.26
C ILE A 199 -7.41 -28.77 11.05
N ASP A 200 -7.74 -29.80 10.27
CA ASP A 200 -7.22 -29.95 8.92
C ASP A 200 -7.66 -28.66 8.25
N SER A 201 -6.71 -27.73 8.10
CA SER A 201 -6.90 -26.50 7.35
C SER A 201 -7.17 -26.98 5.95
N ASP A 202 -8.45 -27.19 5.62
CA ASP A 202 -8.86 -27.61 4.29
C ASP A 202 -8.20 -26.63 3.32
N PRO A 203 -7.14 -27.05 2.61
CA PRO A 203 -6.35 -26.15 1.78
C PRO A 203 -7.16 -25.65 0.58
N ASP A 204 -8.38 -26.18 0.40
CA ASP A 204 -9.22 -25.98 -0.76
C ASP A 204 -10.25 -24.84 -0.60
N VAL A 205 -10.32 -24.16 0.56
CA VAL A 205 -11.06 -22.88 0.67
C VAL A 205 -10.25 -21.78 -0.01
N LEU A 206 -10.39 -21.68 -1.32
CA LEU A 206 -9.77 -20.65 -2.12
C LEU A 206 -10.52 -19.32 -1.95
N PHE A 207 -9.79 -18.28 -1.56
CA PHE A 207 -10.28 -16.91 -1.57
C PHE A 207 -9.92 -16.30 -2.92
N GLU A 208 -10.92 -15.84 -3.66
CA GLU A 208 -10.71 -15.10 -4.90
C GLU A 208 -10.79 -13.60 -4.63
N MET A 209 -9.71 -12.87 -4.99
CA MET A 209 -9.70 -11.41 -4.98
C MET A 209 -10.21 -10.90 -6.32
N ILE A 210 -11.41 -10.35 -6.33
CA ILE A 210 -12.06 -9.88 -7.55
C ILE A 210 -11.93 -8.35 -7.64
N PRO A 211 -11.21 -7.82 -8.63
CA PRO A 211 -11.13 -6.38 -8.83
C PRO A 211 -12.48 -5.86 -9.31
N THR A 212 -12.97 -4.82 -8.63
CA THR A 212 -14.28 -4.20 -8.85
C THR A 212 -14.07 -2.72 -9.16
N TRP A 213 -14.73 -2.25 -10.21
CA TRP A 213 -14.62 -0.87 -10.67
C TRP A 213 -15.51 0.04 -9.83
N MET A 214 -14.91 1.02 -9.17
CA MET A 214 -15.63 1.98 -8.34
C MET A 214 -15.54 3.37 -8.92
N THR A 215 -16.61 4.14 -8.80
CA THR A 215 -16.67 5.56 -9.15
C THR A 215 -17.01 6.35 -7.89
N GLN A 216 -16.50 7.57 -7.76
CA GLN A 216 -17.02 8.48 -6.73
C GLN A 216 -18.50 8.80 -7.00
N GLU A 217 -19.32 8.94 -5.96
CA GLU A 217 -20.73 9.37 -6.10
C GLU A 217 -20.83 10.88 -6.31
N ASP A 218 -20.24 11.39 -7.39
CA ASP A 218 -20.31 12.81 -7.74
C ASP A 218 -20.83 13.04 -9.17
N ALA A 219 -21.23 14.28 -9.45
CA ALA A 219 -21.73 14.68 -10.76
C ALA A 219 -20.63 14.73 -11.85
N LEU A 220 -19.39 14.38 -11.52
CA LEU A 220 -18.25 14.38 -12.43
C LEU A 220 -17.92 12.97 -12.95
N VAL A 221 -18.66 11.95 -12.53
CA VAL A 221 -18.58 10.63 -13.16
C VAL A 221 -19.03 10.73 -14.61
N CYS A 222 -18.11 10.35 -15.48
CA CYS A 222 -18.33 10.35 -16.91
C CYS A 222 -19.35 9.29 -17.35
N PRO A 223 -20.07 9.53 -18.48
CA PRO A 223 -21.02 8.56 -19.03
C PRO A 223 -20.42 7.19 -19.39
N ILE A 224 -19.09 7.11 -19.53
CA ILE A 224 -18.36 5.87 -19.82
C ILE A 224 -18.15 5.04 -18.55
N CYS A 225 -17.69 5.65 -17.45
CA CYS A 225 -17.36 4.90 -16.24
C CYS A 225 -18.55 4.68 -15.31
N GLY A 226 -19.58 5.54 -15.37
CA GLY A 226 -20.79 5.37 -14.55
C GLY A 226 -21.44 3.99 -14.68
N PRO A 227 -21.66 3.47 -15.90
CA PRO A 227 -22.16 2.12 -16.12
C PRO A 227 -21.27 0.99 -15.59
N LEU A 228 -19.98 1.25 -15.36
CA LEU A 228 -19.01 0.27 -14.85
C LEU A 228 -18.96 0.24 -13.32
N HIS A 229 -19.64 1.15 -12.61
CA HIS A 229 -19.65 1.14 -11.15
C HIS A 229 -20.13 -0.21 -10.58
N GLY A 230 -19.35 -0.79 -9.67
CA GLY A 230 -19.60 -2.09 -9.05
C GLY A 230 -19.38 -3.30 -9.97
N LYS A 231 -18.91 -3.11 -11.21
CA LYS A 231 -18.64 -4.21 -12.14
C LYS A 231 -17.31 -4.87 -11.82
N THR A 232 -17.28 -6.20 -11.87
CA THR A 232 -16.06 -7.01 -11.81
C THR A 232 -15.34 -7.00 -13.16
N LYS A 233 -14.06 -7.39 -13.19
CA LYS A 233 -13.23 -7.35 -14.41
C LYS A 233 -13.82 -8.09 -15.61
N GLU A 234 -14.58 -9.15 -15.39
CA GLU A 234 -15.25 -9.90 -16.45
C GLU A 234 -16.32 -9.05 -17.17
N ASN A 235 -16.77 -7.97 -16.54
CA ASN A 235 -17.85 -7.10 -17.00
C ASN A 235 -17.36 -5.69 -17.39
N TRP A 236 -16.05 -5.46 -17.50
CA TRP A 236 -15.51 -4.16 -17.93
C TRP A 236 -15.51 -3.99 -19.46
N GLY A 237 -15.77 -5.04 -20.23
CA GLY A 237 -15.74 -4.97 -21.69
C GLY A 237 -14.32 -4.79 -22.21
N GLU A 238 -14.08 -3.72 -22.97
CA GLU A 238 -12.78 -3.41 -23.60
C GLU A 238 -11.80 -2.64 -22.70
N PHE A 239 -12.22 -2.28 -21.48
CA PHE A 239 -11.38 -1.49 -20.57
C PHE A 239 -10.51 -2.38 -19.69
N ASP A 240 -9.21 -2.07 -19.61
CA ASP A 240 -8.24 -2.79 -18.77
C ASP A 240 -8.28 -2.42 -17.28
N GLY A 241 -9.05 -1.39 -16.91
CA GLY A 241 -9.25 -0.93 -15.54
C GLY A 241 -9.50 0.58 -15.45
N PRO A 242 -9.86 1.09 -14.26
CA PRO A 242 -10.07 2.51 -14.05
C PRO A 242 -8.74 3.28 -13.95
N PRO A 243 -8.73 4.56 -14.38
CA PRO A 243 -9.82 5.27 -15.03
C PRO A 243 -9.87 4.99 -16.55
N ALA A 244 -11.08 4.91 -17.14
CA ALA A 244 -11.22 4.78 -18.59
C ALA A 244 -10.76 6.04 -19.37
N HIS A 245 -10.62 7.18 -18.67
CA HIS A 245 -10.12 8.41 -19.27
C HIS A 245 -9.48 9.35 -18.24
N TYR A 246 -8.68 10.30 -18.71
CA TYR A 246 -7.77 11.11 -17.89
C TYR A 246 -8.41 11.94 -16.75
N MET A 247 -9.70 12.30 -16.83
CA MET A 247 -10.38 13.04 -15.75
C MET A 247 -11.37 12.23 -14.89
N CYS A 248 -11.57 10.93 -15.14
CA CYS A 248 -12.61 10.20 -14.40
C CYS A 248 -12.07 9.82 -13.01
N ARG A 249 -12.87 10.05 -11.97
CA ARG A 249 -12.53 9.74 -10.57
C ARG A 249 -12.92 8.32 -10.21
N CYS A 250 -12.40 7.37 -10.98
CA CYS A 250 -12.64 5.95 -10.79
C CYS A 250 -11.42 5.30 -10.17
N PHE A 251 -11.63 4.23 -9.41
CA PHE A 251 -10.57 3.48 -8.74
C PHE A 251 -10.97 2.01 -8.63
N LEU A 252 -10.00 1.16 -8.33
CA LEU A 252 -10.23 -0.26 -8.06
C LEU A 252 -10.50 -0.48 -6.58
N GLU A 253 -11.52 -1.29 -6.31
CA GLU A 253 -11.75 -1.92 -5.01
C GLU A 253 -11.62 -3.44 -5.17
N TRP A 254 -10.95 -4.10 -4.22
CA TRP A 254 -10.76 -5.54 -4.25
C TRP A 254 -11.78 -6.21 -3.33
N VAL A 255 -12.73 -6.92 -3.92
CA VAL A 255 -13.75 -7.65 -3.17
C VAL A 255 -13.30 -9.09 -3.02
N ILE A 256 -13.29 -9.59 -1.79
CA ILE A 256 -12.97 -10.99 -1.50
C ILE A 256 -14.25 -11.80 -1.63
N ARG A 257 -14.25 -12.81 -2.50
CA ARG A 257 -15.30 -13.82 -2.54
C ARG A 257 -14.75 -15.17 -2.10
N LEU A 258 -15.56 -15.88 -1.32
CA LEU A 258 -15.36 -17.31 -1.11
C LEU A 258 -15.65 -17.99 -2.45
N SER A 259 -14.67 -18.66 -3.04
CA SER A 259 -14.97 -19.49 -4.20
C SER A 259 -15.74 -20.71 -3.68
N ASN A 260 -17.07 -20.68 -3.80
CA ASN A 260 -17.82 -21.92 -3.68
C ASN A 260 -17.43 -22.77 -4.88
N GLU A 261 -17.04 -24.02 -4.64
CA GLU A 261 -16.62 -25.00 -5.64
C GLU A 261 -17.52 -24.94 -6.89
N ALA A 262 -16.90 -24.88 -8.06
CA ALA A 262 -17.56 -24.83 -9.37
C ALA A 262 -18.31 -26.13 -9.71
#